data_AF-A0A7C1YZS7-F1
#
_entry.id   AF-A0A7C1YZS7-F1
#
_cell.length_a   1.000
_cell.length_b   1.000
_cell.length_c   1.000
_cell.angle_alpha   90.00
_cell.angle_beta   90.00
_cell.angle_gamma   90.00
#
_symmetry.space_group_name_H-M   'P 1'
#
loop_
_entity.id
_entity.type
_entity.pdbx_description
1 polymer ?
#
loop_
_entity_poly.entity_id
_entity_poly.type
_entity_poly.pdbx_seq_one_letter_code
_entity_poly.pdbx_strand_id
1 'polypeptide(L)'
;MYPRVKRIRTDKIDETTVSFYLENQAIEFDRENCVGCGVCNKVCPKDAISDPKDNNVIDTSFSFDDLDAAVINSDNCCFCGLCASMCKIIGIENNKPKLLEDCSECSKCTRYCARTYIPEWELERAIFNGKTRKNPLFGYFQKAITAQTTNKDALEVAQNGGTCSTILIHALETGLIDGALLTGMDEDWKPKPIIATTKEEILSAGGSRYTMAPSLLVYSEAIYKHKLEKLAFVGMPCQID
;
A
#
# COMPACT_ATOMS: atom_id res chain seq x y z
N MET A 1 -51.82 -4.62 -1.98
CA MET A 1 -51.58 -3.21 -1.58
C MET A 1 -50.10 -3.08 -1.29
N TYR A 2 -49.37 -2.41 -2.18
CA TYR A 2 -47.91 -2.36 -2.17
C TYR A 2 -47.40 -1.49 -1.01
N PRO A 3 -46.23 -1.83 -0.42
CA PRO A 3 -45.61 -0.99 0.62
C PRO A 3 -45.40 0.43 0.07
N ARG A 4 -45.74 1.44 0.86
CA ARG A 4 -45.56 2.84 0.47
C ARG A 4 -44.11 3.21 0.76
N VAL A 5 -43.41 3.69 -0.27
CA VAL A 5 -42.03 4.14 -0.16
C VAL A 5 -42.02 5.67 -0.11
N LYS A 6 -41.33 6.22 0.89
CA LYS A 6 -41.04 7.65 0.99
C LYS A 6 -39.53 7.83 0.97
N ARG A 7 -39.04 8.60 0.01
CA ARG A 7 -37.61 8.96 -0.08
C ARG A 7 -37.44 10.45 0.22
N ILE A 8 -36.49 10.77 1.07
CA ILE A 8 -36.12 12.14 1.45
C ILE A 8 -34.65 12.30 1.09
N ARG A 9 -34.35 13.26 0.22
CA ARG A 9 -32.98 13.56 -0.21
C ARG A 9 -32.63 15.01 0.12
N THR A 10 -31.56 15.16 0.87
CA THR A 10 -30.94 16.45 1.23
C THR A 10 -29.45 16.39 0.86
N ASP A 11 -28.73 17.50 1.05
CA ASP A 11 -27.29 17.56 0.81
C ASP A 11 -26.50 16.64 1.76
N LYS A 12 -27.03 16.40 2.97
CA LYS A 12 -26.38 15.59 4.02
C LYS A 12 -26.88 14.15 4.09
N ILE A 13 -28.17 13.94 3.85
CA ILE A 13 -28.84 12.66 4.13
C ILE A 13 -29.69 12.23 2.93
N ASP A 14 -29.58 10.96 2.55
CA ASP A 14 -30.52 10.27 1.63
C ASP A 14 -31.18 9.13 2.38
N GLU A 15 -32.44 9.31 2.77
CA GLU A 15 -33.21 8.36 3.55
C GLU A 15 -34.35 7.78 2.72
N THR A 16 -34.50 6.46 2.74
CA THR A 16 -35.66 5.76 2.17
C THR A 16 -36.38 4.98 3.26
N THR A 17 -37.61 5.39 3.55
CA THR A 17 -38.50 4.70 4.48
C THR A 17 -39.52 3.86 3.71
N VAL A 18 -39.60 2.58 4.04
CA VAL A 18 -40.58 1.64 3.52
C VAL A 18 -41.58 1.35 4.62
N SER A 19 -42.84 1.74 4.41
CA SER A 19 -43.90 1.48 5.37
C SER A 19 -44.56 0.13 5.12
N PHE A 20 -44.41 -0.78 6.08
CA PHE A 20 -45.12 -2.06 6.11
C PHE A 20 -46.28 -2.01 7.13
N TYR A 21 -47.16 -3.01 7.09
CA TYR A 21 -48.32 -3.07 7.99
C TYR A 21 -47.96 -3.35 9.46
N LEU A 22 -46.78 -3.93 9.70
CA LEU A 22 -46.35 -4.35 11.04
C LEU A 22 -45.26 -3.41 11.59
N GLU A 23 -44.20 -3.15 10.84
CA GLU A 23 -43.11 -2.25 11.24
C GLU A 23 -42.55 -1.50 10.02
N ASN A 24 -42.22 -0.22 10.18
CA ASN A 24 -41.55 0.55 9.13
C ASN A 24 -40.04 0.23 9.14
N GLN A 25 -39.44 0.09 7.97
CA GLN A 25 -37.99 -0.01 7.83
C GLN A 25 -37.45 1.26 7.14
N ALA A 26 -36.33 1.79 7.62
CA ALA A 26 -35.66 2.93 7.02
C ALA A 26 -34.19 2.59 6.72
N ILE A 27 -33.71 3.03 5.56
CA ILE A 27 -32.30 3.01 5.20
C ILE A 27 -31.86 4.46 5.07
N GLU A 28 -30.89 4.87 5.88
CA GLU A 28 -30.32 6.22 5.90
C GLU A 28 -28.87 6.16 5.41
N PHE A 29 -28.55 6.96 4.39
CA PHE A 29 -27.19 7.14 3.90
C PHE A 29 -26.67 8.53 4.29
N ASP A 30 -25.66 8.53 5.17
CA ASP A 30 -24.89 9.72 5.50
C ASP A 30 -23.93 10.04 4.34
N ARG A 31 -24.17 11.18 3.68
CA ARG A 31 -23.38 11.61 2.52
C ARG A 31 -22.05 12.26 2.91
N GLU A 32 -21.91 12.73 4.14
CA GLU A 32 -20.64 13.30 4.64
C GLU A 32 -19.64 12.17 4.96
N ASN A 33 -20.13 11.01 5.40
CA ASN A 33 -19.30 9.84 5.71
C ASN A 33 -19.16 8.81 4.56
N CYS A 34 -19.85 9.01 3.44
CA CYS A 34 -19.78 8.12 2.28
C CYS A 34 -18.40 8.24 1.58
N VAL A 35 -17.62 7.16 1.59
CA VAL A 35 -16.29 7.11 0.95
C VAL A 35 -16.31 6.75 -0.55
N GLY A 36 -17.50 6.58 -1.15
CA GLY A 36 -17.63 6.25 -2.57
C GLY A 36 -17.18 4.83 -2.96
N CYS A 37 -17.12 3.90 -2.01
CA CYS A 37 -16.60 2.53 -2.27
C CYS A 37 -17.50 1.62 -3.12
N GLY A 38 -18.75 2.02 -3.39
CA GLY A 38 -19.67 1.29 -4.27
C GLY A 38 -20.25 -0.02 -3.73
N VAL A 39 -19.89 -0.44 -2.51
CA VAL A 39 -20.36 -1.73 -1.91
C VAL A 39 -21.88 -1.79 -1.79
N CYS A 40 -22.52 -0.69 -1.39
CA CYS A 40 -23.97 -0.62 -1.21
C CYS A 40 -24.76 -0.82 -2.52
N ASN A 41 -24.25 -0.30 -3.65
CA ASN A 41 -24.80 -0.57 -4.97
C ASN A 41 -24.71 -2.08 -5.32
N LYS A 42 -23.55 -2.70 -5.11
CA LYS A 42 -23.31 -4.12 -5.45
C LYS A 42 -24.14 -5.13 -4.65
N VAL A 43 -24.44 -4.85 -3.39
CA VAL A 43 -25.20 -5.79 -2.53
C VAL A 43 -26.71 -5.60 -2.62
N CYS A 44 -27.20 -4.59 -3.35
CA CYS A 44 -28.61 -4.29 -3.44
C CYS A 44 -29.34 -5.31 -4.33
N PRO A 45 -30.21 -6.18 -3.81
CA PRO A 45 -30.87 -7.23 -4.60
C PRO A 45 -31.99 -6.70 -5.51
N LYS A 46 -32.18 -5.38 -5.55
CA LYS A 46 -33.27 -4.69 -6.25
C LYS A 46 -32.77 -3.51 -7.08
N ASP A 47 -31.46 -3.32 -7.21
CA ASP A 47 -30.84 -2.24 -7.97
C ASP A 47 -31.39 -0.84 -7.61
N ALA A 48 -31.79 -0.67 -6.35
CA ALA A 48 -32.48 0.54 -5.88
C ALA A 48 -31.51 1.72 -5.62
N ILE A 49 -30.20 1.46 -5.65
CA ILE A 49 -29.14 2.42 -5.35
C ILE A 49 -28.39 2.69 -6.66
N SER A 50 -28.44 3.92 -7.15
CA SER A 50 -27.76 4.35 -8.39
C SER A 50 -26.74 5.43 -8.07
N ASP A 51 -25.56 5.39 -8.72
CA ASP A 51 -24.58 6.46 -8.62
C ASP A 51 -25.17 7.77 -9.16
N PRO A 52 -25.08 8.89 -8.41
CA PRO A 52 -25.50 10.19 -8.91
C PRO A 52 -24.73 10.68 -10.14
N LYS A 53 -23.58 10.10 -10.49
CA LYS A 53 -22.66 10.66 -11.48
C LYS A 53 -22.66 10.03 -12.86
N ASP A 54 -23.11 8.79 -13.09
CA ASP A 54 -23.25 8.34 -14.48
C ASP A 54 -24.13 7.10 -14.71
N ASN A 55 -24.73 7.09 -15.89
CA ASN A 55 -25.79 6.18 -16.32
C ASN A 55 -25.22 4.90 -16.97
N ASN A 56 -24.18 4.28 -16.39
CA ASN A 56 -23.68 2.96 -16.76
C ASN A 56 -22.79 2.39 -15.65
N VAL A 57 -22.86 1.07 -15.47
CA VAL A 57 -22.12 0.18 -14.55
C VAL A 57 -20.93 0.85 -13.84
N ILE A 58 -20.99 0.92 -12.50
CA ILE A 58 -19.82 1.26 -11.68
C ILE A 58 -18.83 0.10 -11.81
N ASP A 59 -17.89 0.25 -12.73
CA ASP A 59 -16.68 -0.55 -12.71
C ASP A 59 -15.83 -0.10 -11.52
N THR A 60 -15.92 -0.86 -10.42
CA THR A 60 -15.02 -0.68 -9.27
C THR A 60 -13.73 -1.47 -9.45
N SER A 61 -13.51 -2.09 -10.61
CA SER A 61 -12.22 -2.64 -10.95
C SER A 61 -11.36 -1.48 -11.42
N PHE A 62 -10.29 -1.22 -10.68
CA PHE A 62 -9.20 -0.42 -11.22
C PHE A 62 -8.34 -1.36 -12.04
N SER A 63 -8.11 -1.07 -13.31
CA SER A 63 -7.28 -1.87 -14.20
C SER A 63 -5.82 -1.43 -14.13
N PHE A 64 -4.94 -2.12 -14.84
CA PHE A 64 -3.59 -1.60 -15.08
C PHE A 64 -3.64 -0.28 -15.85
N ASP A 65 -4.61 -0.08 -16.74
CA ASP A 65 -4.72 1.14 -17.54
C ASP A 65 -5.01 2.36 -16.67
N ASP A 66 -5.79 2.21 -15.59
CA ASP A 66 -5.99 3.28 -14.61
C ASP A 66 -4.71 3.65 -13.88
N LEU A 67 -3.93 2.65 -13.48
CA LEU A 67 -2.61 2.86 -12.88
C LEU A 67 -1.66 3.52 -13.89
N ASP A 68 -1.69 3.09 -15.14
CA ASP A 68 -0.85 3.60 -16.20
C ASP A 68 -1.15 5.08 -16.46
N ALA A 69 -2.42 5.42 -16.65
CA ALA A 69 -2.88 6.79 -16.84
C ALA A 69 -2.55 7.70 -15.64
N ALA A 70 -2.94 7.29 -14.43
CA ALA A 70 -2.82 8.14 -13.24
C ALA A 70 -1.40 8.25 -12.67
N VAL A 71 -0.58 7.21 -12.83
CA VAL A 71 0.73 7.10 -12.15
C VAL A 71 1.88 6.99 -13.13
N ILE A 72 1.85 6.09 -14.11
CA ILE A 72 3.03 5.74 -14.91
C ILE A 72 3.27 6.74 -16.04
N ASN A 73 2.25 7.02 -16.86
CA ASN A 73 2.28 8.00 -17.95
C ASN A 73 2.19 9.44 -17.44
N SER A 74 1.67 9.64 -16.23
CA SER A 74 1.70 10.93 -15.54
C SER A 74 3.03 11.20 -14.81
N ASP A 75 4.06 10.35 -15.01
CA ASP A 75 5.40 10.47 -14.39
C ASP A 75 5.39 10.57 -12.85
N ASN A 76 4.34 10.04 -12.21
CA ASN A 76 4.18 10.00 -10.76
C ASN A 76 4.74 8.72 -10.13
N CYS A 77 5.11 7.72 -10.94
CA CYS A 77 5.64 6.44 -10.49
C CYS A 77 6.97 6.62 -9.74
N CYS A 78 7.05 6.11 -8.51
CA CYS A 78 8.27 6.14 -7.69
C CYS A 78 9.23 4.96 -7.96
N PHE A 79 8.92 4.10 -8.94
CA PHE A 79 9.70 2.92 -9.32
C PHE A 79 10.02 1.98 -8.15
N CYS A 80 9.05 1.71 -7.26
CA CYS A 80 9.27 0.82 -6.11
C CYS A 80 9.32 -0.68 -6.47
N GLY A 81 8.77 -1.09 -7.62
CA GLY A 81 8.80 -2.46 -8.12
C GLY A 81 7.71 -3.41 -7.58
N LEU A 82 6.83 -2.95 -6.68
CA LEU A 82 5.82 -3.81 -6.04
C LEU A 82 4.81 -4.41 -7.04
N CYS A 83 4.33 -3.61 -8.00
CA CYS A 83 3.37 -4.08 -9.01
C CYS A 83 3.94 -5.22 -9.87
N ALA A 84 5.19 -5.09 -10.33
CA ALA A 84 5.91 -6.12 -11.06
C ALA A 84 6.23 -7.34 -10.17
N SER A 85 6.47 -7.14 -8.88
CA SER A 85 6.69 -8.26 -7.95
C SER A 85 5.45 -9.12 -7.76
N MET A 86 4.29 -8.50 -7.58
CA MET A 86 3.04 -9.22 -7.29
C MET A 86 2.33 -9.77 -8.52
N CYS A 87 2.64 -9.26 -9.72
CA CYS A 87 1.92 -9.58 -10.94
C CYS A 87 2.89 -9.98 -12.05
N LYS A 88 2.87 -11.27 -12.42
CA LYS A 88 3.81 -11.84 -13.42
C LYS A 88 3.64 -11.29 -14.84
N ILE A 89 2.49 -10.70 -15.14
CA ILE A 89 2.21 -10.07 -16.44
C ILE A 89 2.69 -8.62 -16.50
N ILE A 90 3.27 -8.07 -15.42
CA ILE A 90 3.86 -6.73 -15.39
C ILE A 90 5.38 -6.89 -15.41
N GLY A 91 5.99 -6.44 -16.50
CA GLY A 91 7.44 -6.31 -16.64
C GLY A 91 7.94 -4.91 -16.31
N ILE A 92 9.24 -4.72 -16.43
CA ILE A 92 9.89 -3.41 -16.31
C ILE A 92 10.63 -3.12 -17.62
N GLU A 93 10.33 -1.97 -18.22
CA GLU A 93 11.01 -1.44 -19.39
C GLU A 93 11.38 0.02 -19.13
N ASN A 94 12.66 0.41 -19.33
CA ASN A 94 13.14 1.78 -19.11
C ASN A 94 12.75 2.37 -17.73
N ASN A 95 12.89 1.58 -16.66
CA ASN A 95 12.49 1.92 -15.29
C ASN A 95 10.99 2.25 -15.11
N LYS A 96 10.12 1.76 -16.00
CA LYS A 96 8.67 1.88 -15.88
C LYS A 96 7.99 0.51 -15.93
N PRO A 97 6.92 0.27 -15.14
CA PRO A 97 6.12 -0.93 -15.26
C PRO A 97 5.41 -0.97 -16.62
N LYS A 98 5.32 -2.14 -17.24
CA LYS A 98 4.61 -2.33 -18.52
C LYS A 98 3.94 -3.70 -18.56
N LEU A 99 2.75 -3.78 -19.16
CA LEU A 99 2.10 -5.05 -19.41
C LEU A 99 2.87 -5.87 -20.46
N LEU A 100 3.03 -7.15 -20.15
CA LEU A 100 3.61 -8.17 -21.03
C LEU A 100 2.51 -8.99 -21.71
N GLU A 101 1.35 -9.11 -21.06
CA GLU A 101 0.20 -9.91 -21.48
C GLU A 101 -1.10 -9.20 -21.07
N ASP A 102 -2.25 -9.75 -21.46
CA ASP A 102 -3.57 -9.20 -21.17
C ASP A 102 -3.87 -9.16 -19.66
N CYS A 103 -4.40 -8.03 -19.19
CA CYS A 103 -4.74 -7.83 -17.80
C CYS A 103 -6.11 -8.42 -17.46
N SER A 104 -6.21 -9.14 -16.35
CA SER A 104 -7.47 -9.64 -15.79
C SER A 104 -8.20 -8.65 -14.88
N GLU A 105 -7.73 -7.39 -14.83
CA GLU A 105 -8.37 -6.29 -14.10
C GLU A 105 -8.58 -6.57 -12.59
N CYS A 106 -7.71 -7.37 -11.98
CA CYS A 106 -7.82 -7.73 -10.56
C CYS A 106 -7.56 -6.59 -9.56
N SER A 107 -7.20 -5.39 -10.05
CA SER A 107 -6.97 -4.15 -9.28
C SER A 107 -5.87 -4.13 -8.25
N LYS A 108 -5.06 -5.18 -8.12
CA LYS A 108 -3.99 -5.24 -7.11
C LYS A 108 -2.92 -4.16 -7.32
N CYS A 109 -2.46 -3.97 -8.56
CA CYS A 109 -1.40 -3.00 -8.86
C CYS A 109 -1.85 -1.56 -8.55
N THR A 110 -3.09 -1.21 -8.87
CA THR A 110 -3.65 0.12 -8.64
C THR A 110 -3.97 0.36 -7.17
N ARG A 111 -4.52 -0.64 -6.48
CA ARG A 111 -4.91 -0.55 -5.06
C ARG A 111 -3.73 -0.49 -4.09
N TYR A 112 -2.63 -1.16 -4.41
CA TYR A 112 -1.41 -1.15 -3.57
C TYR A 112 -0.38 -0.13 -4.03
N CYS A 113 -0.72 0.75 -4.97
CA CYS A 113 0.19 1.81 -5.38
C CYS A 113 0.06 3.01 -4.43
N ALA A 114 1.13 3.33 -3.70
CA ALA A 114 1.22 4.53 -2.86
C ALA A 114 1.02 5.86 -3.62
N ARG A 115 1.02 5.83 -4.96
CA ARG A 115 0.86 7.02 -5.82
C ARG A 115 -0.56 7.21 -6.35
N THR A 116 -1.49 6.32 -6.00
CA THR A 116 -2.92 6.47 -6.33
C THR A 116 -3.64 7.14 -5.16
N TYR A 117 -4.25 6.35 -4.27
CA TYR A 117 -4.95 6.83 -3.09
C TYR A 117 -4.55 5.97 -1.88
N ILE A 118 -4.10 6.64 -0.82
CA ILE A 118 -3.77 6.03 0.46
C ILE A 118 -4.79 6.51 1.50
N PRO A 119 -5.60 5.63 2.09
CA PRO A 119 -6.48 5.97 3.21
C PRO A 119 -5.65 6.04 4.50
N GLU A 120 -4.90 7.14 4.67
CA GLU A 120 -3.89 7.28 5.73
C GLU A 120 -4.46 7.04 7.14
N TRP A 121 -5.63 7.59 7.46
CA TRP A 121 -6.22 7.46 8.79
C TRP A 121 -6.67 6.03 9.10
N GLU A 122 -7.19 5.31 8.11
CA GLU A 122 -7.60 3.92 8.23
C GLU A 122 -6.39 3.03 8.45
N LEU A 123 -5.30 3.25 7.69
CA LEU A 123 -4.05 2.52 7.86
C LEU A 123 -3.44 2.76 9.24
N GLU A 124 -3.39 4.01 9.70
CA GLU A 124 -2.90 4.32 11.05
C GLU A 124 -3.71 3.63 12.13
N ARG A 125 -5.04 3.68 12.04
CA ARG A 125 -5.92 2.99 13.00
C ARG A 125 -5.67 1.48 12.98
N ALA A 126 -5.46 0.89 11.81
CA ALA A 126 -5.17 -0.54 11.70
C ALA A 126 -3.81 -0.91 12.32
N ILE A 127 -2.77 -0.11 12.06
CA ILE A 127 -1.39 -0.39 12.48
C ILE A 127 -1.16 -0.03 13.96
N PHE A 128 -1.78 1.04 14.46
CA PHE A 128 -1.54 1.61 15.79
C PHE A 128 -2.69 1.37 16.78
N ASN A 129 -3.39 0.25 16.63
CA ASN A 129 -4.46 -0.22 17.53
C ASN A 129 -5.54 0.86 17.79
N GLY A 130 -6.12 1.38 16.71
CA GLY A 130 -7.20 2.37 16.73
C GLY A 130 -6.75 3.81 16.93
N LYS A 131 -5.44 4.06 17.04
CA LYS A 131 -4.89 5.41 17.22
C LYS A 131 -4.49 6.02 15.87
N THR A 132 -4.50 7.34 15.83
CA THR A 132 -4.02 8.13 14.68
C THR A 132 -2.91 9.07 15.11
N ARG A 133 -2.17 9.63 14.15
CA ARG A 133 -1.15 10.65 14.39
C ARG A 133 -1.75 11.82 15.18
N LYS A 134 -0.98 12.31 16.16
CA LYS A 134 -1.26 13.57 16.85
C LYS A 134 -0.49 14.74 16.27
N ASN A 135 0.67 14.44 15.68
CA ASN A 135 1.54 15.42 15.07
C ASN A 135 1.44 15.30 13.54
N PRO A 136 1.02 16.34 12.82
CA PRO A 136 0.86 16.27 11.37
C PRO A 136 2.18 16.19 10.61
N LEU A 137 3.31 16.58 11.22
CA LEU A 137 4.63 16.58 10.57
C LEU A 137 5.40 15.27 10.81
N PHE A 138 5.34 14.74 12.02
CA PHE A 138 6.12 13.55 12.42
C PHE A 138 5.30 12.26 12.48
N GLY A 139 3.99 12.33 12.23
CA GLY A 139 3.10 11.17 12.28
C GLY A 139 2.91 10.63 13.70
N TYR A 140 2.70 9.31 13.80
CA TYR A 140 2.55 8.59 15.06
C TYR A 140 3.91 8.07 15.56
N PHE A 141 4.32 8.47 16.77
CA PHE A 141 5.54 7.96 17.42
C PHE A 141 5.36 7.91 18.94
N GLN A 142 6.10 7.01 19.60
CA GLN A 142 6.12 6.91 21.07
C GLN A 142 7.28 7.72 21.68
N LYS A 143 8.44 7.74 21.01
CA LYS A 143 9.65 8.44 21.46
C LYS A 143 10.52 8.80 20.25
N ALA A 144 11.20 9.94 20.32
CA ALA A 144 12.25 10.33 19.39
C ALA A 144 13.57 10.44 20.15
N ILE A 145 14.63 9.78 19.65
CA ILE A 145 15.95 9.76 20.27
C ILE A 145 17.04 9.87 19.19
N THR A 146 18.23 10.32 19.58
CA THR A 146 19.44 10.21 18.79
C THR A 146 20.18 8.92 19.18
N ALA A 147 20.69 8.18 18.19
CA ALA A 147 21.36 6.91 18.41
C ALA A 147 22.48 6.70 17.39
N GLN A 148 23.52 5.98 17.82
CA GLN A 148 24.61 5.49 16.98
C GLN A 148 24.93 4.05 17.38
N THR A 149 25.29 3.23 16.41
CA THR A 149 25.68 1.83 16.61
C THR A 149 26.96 1.70 17.42
N THR A 150 27.04 0.66 18.24
CA THR A 150 28.29 0.18 18.85
C THR A 150 28.93 -0.96 18.05
N ASN A 151 28.23 -1.52 17.06
CA ASN A 151 28.75 -2.52 16.14
C ASN A 151 29.67 -1.83 15.10
N LYS A 152 30.95 -2.22 15.10
CA LYS A 152 31.98 -1.62 14.24
C LYS A 152 31.75 -1.91 12.75
N ASP A 153 31.37 -3.13 12.42
CA ASP A 153 31.10 -3.55 11.03
C ASP A 153 29.94 -2.72 10.44
N ALA A 154 28.87 -2.51 11.23
CA ALA A 154 27.75 -1.68 10.82
C ALA A 154 28.13 -0.20 10.70
N LEU A 155 29.03 0.30 11.55
CA LEU A 155 29.50 1.68 11.50
C LEU A 155 30.36 1.95 10.26
N GLU A 156 31.19 0.99 9.85
CA GLU A 156 32.10 1.09 8.71
C GLU A 156 31.36 1.33 7.39
N VAL A 157 30.20 0.69 7.21
CA VAL A 157 29.36 0.81 5.99
C VAL A 157 28.21 1.82 6.13
N ALA A 158 28.11 2.51 7.28
CA ALA A 158 26.97 3.38 7.56
C ALA A 158 27.01 4.69 6.78
N GLN A 159 25.83 5.15 6.33
CA GLN A 159 25.67 6.55 5.90
C GLN A 159 25.78 7.54 7.07
N ASN A 160 25.20 7.16 8.22
CA ASN A 160 25.10 7.99 9.41
C ASN A 160 25.50 7.17 10.65
N GLY A 161 24.56 6.93 11.57
CA GLY A 161 24.83 6.23 12.82
C GLY A 161 24.81 4.71 12.75
N GLY A 162 24.62 4.09 11.58
CA GLY A 162 24.56 2.62 11.42
C GLY A 162 23.37 1.93 12.09
N THR A 163 22.43 2.70 12.65
CA THR A 163 21.32 2.19 13.48
C THR A 163 20.40 1.23 12.73
N CYS A 164 20.10 1.51 11.46
CA CYS A 164 19.22 0.67 10.64
C CYS A 164 19.80 -0.76 10.50
N SER A 165 21.05 -0.86 10.05
CA SER A 165 21.75 -2.14 9.92
C SER A 165 21.85 -2.87 11.26
N THR A 166 22.16 -2.16 12.35
CA THR A 166 22.26 -2.77 13.68
C THR A 166 20.93 -3.32 14.18
N ILE A 167 19.81 -2.63 13.95
CA ILE A 167 18.47 -3.13 14.29
C ILE A 167 18.17 -4.41 13.52
N LEU A 168 18.45 -4.43 12.21
CA LEU A 168 18.21 -5.61 11.36
C LEU A 168 19.07 -6.80 11.77
N ILE A 169 20.37 -6.59 12.02
CA ILE A 169 21.28 -7.65 12.46
C ILE A 169 20.79 -8.25 13.77
N HIS A 170 20.44 -7.39 14.75
CA HIS A 170 19.90 -7.87 16.02
C HIS A 170 18.58 -8.62 15.84
N ALA A 171 17.67 -8.12 15.01
CA ALA A 171 16.39 -8.77 14.74
C ALA A 171 16.57 -10.15 14.07
N LEU A 172 17.55 -10.29 13.18
CA LEU A 172 17.88 -11.54 12.51
C LEU A 172 18.50 -12.54 13.49
N GLU A 173 19.51 -12.12 14.26
CA GLU A 173 20.21 -12.96 15.26
C GLU A 173 19.27 -13.44 16.37
N THR A 174 18.25 -12.64 16.72
CA THR A 174 17.23 -13.00 17.72
C THR A 174 16.03 -13.76 17.14
N GLY A 175 15.97 -13.94 15.82
CA GLY A 175 14.86 -14.63 15.14
C GLY A 175 13.53 -13.86 15.14
N LEU A 176 13.57 -12.54 15.39
CA LEU A 176 12.44 -11.64 15.18
C LEU A 176 12.11 -11.51 13.69
N ILE A 177 13.14 -11.60 12.84
CA ILE A 177 13.01 -11.69 11.39
C ILE A 177 13.77 -12.92 10.89
N ASP A 178 13.37 -13.46 9.76
CA ASP A 178 14.07 -14.52 9.03
C ASP A 178 14.67 -14.03 7.70
N GLY A 179 14.36 -12.79 7.31
CA GLY A 179 15.10 -12.05 6.29
C GLY A 179 14.64 -10.61 6.16
N ALA A 180 15.34 -9.85 5.32
CA ALA A 180 15.10 -8.45 5.07
C ALA A 180 15.15 -8.12 3.58
N LEU A 181 14.22 -7.30 3.11
CA LEU A 181 14.28 -6.67 1.80
C LEU A 181 15.02 -5.34 1.89
N LEU A 182 16.13 -5.22 1.18
CA LEU A 182 17.05 -4.09 1.24
C LEU A 182 17.41 -3.58 -0.16
N THR A 183 18.14 -2.46 -0.20
CA THR A 183 18.69 -1.90 -1.43
C THR A 183 20.21 -1.80 -1.30
N GLY A 184 20.91 -2.61 -2.10
CA GLY A 184 22.34 -2.48 -2.30
C GLY A 184 22.65 -1.79 -3.63
N MET A 185 23.85 -2.04 -4.14
CA MET A 185 24.31 -1.55 -5.44
C MET A 185 24.93 -2.69 -6.24
N ASP A 186 24.83 -2.61 -7.56
CA ASP A 186 25.63 -3.45 -8.46
C ASP A 186 26.99 -2.80 -8.77
N GLU A 187 27.77 -3.44 -9.64
CA GLU A 187 29.11 -2.99 -10.06
C GLU A 187 29.08 -1.65 -10.81
N ASP A 188 27.96 -1.32 -11.44
CA ASP A 188 27.73 -0.06 -12.16
C ASP A 188 27.20 1.05 -11.24
N TRP A 189 27.18 0.84 -9.92
CA TRP A 189 26.58 1.75 -8.93
C TRP A 189 25.07 1.97 -9.09
N LYS A 190 24.36 1.06 -9.78
CA LYS A 190 22.90 1.11 -9.89
C LYS A 190 22.26 0.45 -8.67
N PRO A 191 21.10 0.95 -8.21
CA PRO A 191 20.42 0.36 -7.07
C PRO A 191 19.95 -1.05 -7.39
N LYS A 192 20.33 -2.01 -6.54
CA LYS A 192 20.00 -3.41 -6.68
C LYS A 192 19.16 -3.87 -5.49
N PRO A 193 17.93 -4.38 -5.69
CA PRO A 193 17.16 -5.00 -4.62
C PRO A 193 17.86 -6.26 -4.10
N ILE A 194 17.87 -6.45 -2.78
CA ILE A 194 18.55 -7.57 -2.12
C ILE A 194 17.56 -8.24 -1.15
N ILE A 195 17.55 -9.57 -1.15
CA ILE A 195 16.96 -10.38 -0.08
C ILE A 195 18.12 -10.79 0.83
N ALA A 196 18.17 -10.23 2.04
CA ALA A 196 19.21 -10.52 3.02
C ALA A 196 18.70 -11.51 4.07
N THR A 197 19.42 -12.60 4.25
CA THR A 197 19.16 -13.65 5.26
C THR A 197 20.35 -13.87 6.19
N THR A 198 21.42 -13.09 5.99
CA THR A 198 22.65 -13.13 6.77
C THR A 198 23.08 -11.72 7.20
N LYS A 199 23.90 -11.64 8.24
CA LYS A 199 24.51 -10.38 8.70
C LYS A 199 25.31 -9.72 7.58
N GLU A 200 26.07 -10.50 6.82
CA GLU A 200 26.93 -10.04 5.75
C GLU A 200 26.12 -9.42 4.60
N GLU A 201 25.00 -10.04 4.22
CA GLU A 201 24.09 -9.48 3.22
C GLU A 201 23.45 -8.17 3.71
N ILE A 202 23.08 -8.07 5.00
CA ILE A 202 22.58 -6.80 5.57
C ILE A 202 23.65 -5.70 5.48
N LEU A 203 24.90 -6.01 5.85
CA LEU A 203 26.01 -5.06 5.80
C LEU A 203 26.35 -4.64 4.37
N SER A 204 26.22 -5.54 3.39
CA SER A 204 26.42 -5.22 1.97
C SER A 204 25.47 -4.14 1.44
N ALA A 205 24.32 -3.98 2.08
CA ALA A 205 23.34 -2.93 1.77
C ALA A 205 23.56 -1.64 2.59
N GLY A 206 24.68 -1.48 3.30
CA GLY A 206 25.01 -0.25 4.04
C GLY A 206 25.19 0.97 3.14
N GLY A 207 24.77 2.15 3.61
CA GLY A 207 24.88 3.42 2.87
C GLY A 207 23.57 3.91 2.22
N SER A 208 23.53 5.14 1.73
CA SER A 208 22.36 5.69 1.03
C SER A 208 22.57 5.74 -0.48
N ARG A 209 21.52 5.40 -1.23
CA ARG A 209 21.51 5.34 -2.70
C ARG A 209 20.56 6.42 -3.17
N TYR A 210 21.12 7.52 -3.66
CA TYR A 210 20.34 8.72 -4.03
C TYR A 210 19.79 8.61 -5.46
N THR A 211 19.16 7.48 -5.75
CA THR A 211 18.52 7.15 -7.02
C THR A 211 17.24 6.36 -6.74
N MET A 212 16.32 6.31 -7.71
CA MET A 212 15.11 5.50 -7.57
C MET A 212 15.45 4.01 -7.59
N ALA A 213 14.93 3.25 -6.64
CA ALA A 213 15.27 1.84 -6.45
C ALA A 213 14.00 0.97 -6.43
N PRO A 214 13.97 -0.14 -7.19
CA PRO A 214 12.85 -1.07 -7.19
C PRO A 214 12.92 -2.05 -6.03
N SER A 215 13.06 -1.55 -4.80
CA SER A 215 13.37 -2.33 -3.59
C SER A 215 12.35 -3.44 -3.30
N LEU A 216 11.09 -3.29 -3.72
CA LEU A 216 10.02 -4.28 -3.53
C LEU A 216 9.92 -5.30 -4.67
N LEU A 217 10.74 -5.19 -5.73
CA LEU A 217 10.71 -6.11 -6.87
C LEU A 217 10.92 -7.57 -6.45
N VAL A 218 11.75 -7.79 -5.44
CA VAL A 218 12.11 -9.11 -4.90
C VAL A 218 11.12 -9.63 -3.85
N TYR A 219 10.03 -8.93 -3.56
CA TYR A 219 9.07 -9.31 -2.52
C TYR A 219 8.46 -10.70 -2.77
N SER A 220 7.93 -10.96 -3.96
CA SER A 220 7.35 -12.27 -4.29
C SER A 220 8.39 -13.39 -4.28
N GLU A 221 9.64 -13.12 -4.68
CA GLU A 221 10.73 -14.09 -4.58
C GLU A 221 11.05 -14.44 -3.13
N ALA A 222 11.13 -13.44 -2.23
CA ALA A 222 11.33 -13.66 -0.80
C ALA A 222 10.27 -14.57 -0.18
N ILE A 223 9.00 -14.36 -0.52
CA ILE A 223 7.90 -15.16 0.02
C ILE A 223 7.83 -16.55 -0.65
N TYR A 224 7.81 -16.62 -1.97
CA TYR A 224 7.50 -17.87 -2.67
C TYR A 224 8.70 -18.79 -2.86
N LYS A 225 9.90 -18.25 -3.04
CA LYS A 225 11.12 -19.03 -3.30
C LYS A 225 11.93 -19.20 -2.02
N HIS A 226 12.17 -18.13 -1.27
CA HIS A 226 12.94 -18.18 -0.03
C HIS A 226 12.12 -18.59 1.20
N LYS A 227 10.77 -18.61 1.09
CA LYS A 227 9.86 -19.05 2.16
C LYS A 227 10.04 -18.26 3.46
N LEU A 228 10.36 -16.97 3.34
CA LEU A 228 10.47 -16.08 4.49
C LEU A 228 9.07 -15.80 5.07
N GLU A 229 8.94 -15.92 6.39
CA GLU A 229 7.68 -15.71 7.13
C GLU A 229 7.72 -14.44 7.98
N LYS A 230 8.90 -14.01 8.43
CA LYS A 230 9.12 -12.84 9.28
C LYS A 230 10.02 -11.83 8.57
N LEU A 231 9.44 -11.14 7.61
CA LEU A 231 10.17 -10.26 6.72
C LEU A 231 10.31 -8.84 7.29
N ALA A 232 11.53 -8.31 7.35
CA ALA A 232 11.77 -6.88 7.46
C ALA A 232 11.82 -6.22 6.08
N PHE A 233 11.48 -4.94 6.02
CA PHE A 233 11.71 -4.11 4.85
C PHE A 233 12.31 -2.77 5.26
N VAL A 234 13.32 -2.31 4.52
CA VAL A 234 13.88 -0.97 4.65
C VAL A 234 13.67 -0.25 3.32
N GLY A 235 12.90 0.83 3.37
CA GLY A 235 12.55 1.62 2.20
C GLY A 235 12.26 3.07 2.54
N MET A 236 12.09 3.86 1.48
CA MET A 236 11.61 5.24 1.55
C MET A 236 10.11 5.28 1.87
N PRO A 237 9.56 6.40 2.37
CA PRO A 237 8.15 6.49 2.75
C PRO A 237 7.18 6.00 1.68
N CYS A 238 7.38 6.39 0.42
CA CYS A 238 6.55 5.95 -0.71
C CYS A 238 6.63 4.46 -1.06
N GLN A 239 7.56 3.72 -0.46
CA GLN A 239 7.67 2.26 -0.57
C GLN A 239 7.07 1.56 0.67
N ILE A 240 6.92 2.27 1.79
CA ILE A 240 6.31 1.77 3.03
C ILE A 240 4.78 1.90 2.97
N ASP A 241 4.31 3.01 2.42
CA ASP A 241 2.89 3.28 2.15
C ASP A 241 2.24 2.24 1.23
#